data_AF-A0A553QGE6-F1
#
_entry.id   AF-A0A553QGE6-F1
#
_cell.length_a   1.000
_cell.length_b   1.000
_cell.length_c   1.000
_cell.angle_alpha   90.00
_cell.angle_beta   90.00
_cell.angle_gamma   90.00
#
_symmetry.space_group_name_H-M   'P 1'
#
loop_
_entity.id
_entity.type
_entity.pdbx_description
1 polymer ?
#
loop_
_entity_poly.entity_id
_entity_poly.type
_entity_poly.pdbx_seq_one_letter_code
_entity_poly.pdbx_strand_id
1 'polypeptide(L)'
;MVKVFLGFSLSSGPEMGPEIGVSLDDEKCYCTSPLYSASPGFLPGLLRSIEGISAQFCPSALSPEQAAGRSRHMSNLALGCCYFLHESLKHIQQFDFKVKKFRKVCGKEVYSDALPHTLEKEKFPQDYFPECKWSRKGFIRTRWALADCAFDLVNIHLFHDASNLVAWEKSPSVYCGSRQKALGYALERITDQRYERLPFFIFGDFNFRLDTRQVIQSLCSSAAMQTVRSPDSNEIDKLIFRESDNDHKVVLQLEKKLFNYINQEVFRENNGAPLQEFDTEVSLFKERLLELDITFPPSYPYSEDSGQGKLYMNTRCPAWCDRILMTPSARELIHKAESEEKSVTYDTIGASVCMGDHKPVYLYFRFNPGAVKRRTLKQHCCSLQ
;
A
#
# COMPACT_ATOMS: atom_id res chain seq x y z
N MET A 1 23.01 6.32 12.56
CA MET A 1 22.31 5.87 11.34
C MET A 1 20.82 5.88 11.65
N VAL A 2 20.03 6.69 10.95
CA VAL A 2 18.59 6.83 11.21
C VAL A 2 17.88 5.79 10.36
N LYS A 3 17.48 4.66 10.95
CA LYS A 3 16.61 3.67 10.31
C LYS A 3 15.18 4.20 10.44
N VAL A 4 14.61 4.72 9.36
CA VAL A 4 13.18 5.09 9.32
C VAL A 4 12.47 4.01 8.54
N PHE A 5 11.69 3.21 9.24
CA PHE A 5 10.81 2.25 8.60
C PHE A 5 9.48 2.95 8.27
N LEU A 6 9.17 3.09 6.97
CA LEU A 6 7.93 3.68 6.49
C LEU A 6 6.87 2.59 6.38
N GLY A 7 5.76 2.80 7.10
CA GLY A 7 4.78 1.81 7.53
C GLY A 7 4.22 0.85 6.46
N PHE A 8 3.64 -0.24 6.96
CA PHE A 8 2.90 -1.21 6.16
C PHE A 8 1.40 -0.91 6.17
N SER A 9 0.72 -1.22 5.07
CA SER A 9 -0.75 -1.27 5.02
C SER A 9 -1.21 -2.69 5.41
N LEU A 10 -2.13 -2.78 6.36
CA LEU A 10 -2.86 -4.01 6.67
C LEU A 10 -4.28 -3.85 6.10
N SER A 11 -4.60 -4.58 5.04
CA SER A 11 -5.97 -4.72 4.55
C SER A 11 -6.58 -5.99 5.14
N SER A 12 -7.59 -5.87 6.01
CA SER A 12 -8.31 -7.03 6.55
C SER A 12 -9.66 -7.27 5.84
N GLY A 13 -9.90 -8.55 5.53
CA GLY A 13 -11.20 -9.10 5.15
C GLY A 13 -12.26 -8.97 6.27
N PRO A 14 -13.53 -9.32 5.97
CA PRO A 14 -14.68 -8.98 6.81
C PRO A 14 -14.82 -9.75 8.15
N GLU A 15 -13.97 -10.72 8.49
CA GLU A 15 -14.21 -11.65 9.62
C GLU A 15 -12.99 -11.91 10.53
N MET A 16 -12.36 -10.89 11.12
CA MET A 16 -11.31 -11.14 12.14
C MET A 16 -11.49 -10.25 13.39
N GLY A 17 -11.64 -10.93 14.54
CA GLY A 17 -11.77 -10.40 15.90
C GLY A 17 -10.44 -9.92 16.53
N PRO A 18 -10.41 -9.64 17.85
CA PRO A 18 -9.67 -8.53 18.41
C PRO A 18 -8.15 -8.71 18.56
N GLU A 19 -7.47 -7.58 18.38
CA GLU A 19 -6.19 -7.06 18.91
C GLU A 19 -5.02 -8.04 19.17
N ILE A 20 -3.92 -7.81 18.43
CA ILE A 20 -2.58 -8.26 18.81
C ILE A 20 -1.81 -7.05 19.36
N GLY A 21 -1.50 -7.07 20.66
CA GLY A 21 -0.52 -6.18 21.27
C GLY A 21 0.89 -6.64 20.95
N VAL A 22 1.70 -5.78 20.33
CA VAL A 22 3.14 -6.02 20.12
C VAL A 22 3.89 -5.41 21.31
N SER A 23 4.57 -6.26 22.08
CA SER A 23 5.64 -5.85 23.00
C SER A 23 6.96 -6.16 22.31
N LEU A 24 7.81 -5.15 22.17
CA LEU A 24 9.22 -5.33 21.82
C LEU A 24 10.00 -4.91 23.05
N ASP A 25 10.71 -5.85 23.65
CA ASP A 25 11.73 -5.50 24.63
C ASP A 25 12.80 -4.69 23.89
N ASP A 26 13.12 -3.51 24.43
CA ASP A 26 14.17 -2.57 24.01
C ASP A 26 13.88 -1.53 22.89
N GLU A 27 12.68 -1.46 22.30
CA GLU A 27 12.32 -0.39 21.32
C GLU A 27 11.00 0.35 21.63
N LYS A 28 11.00 1.69 21.50
CA LYS A 28 9.77 2.50 21.65
C LYS A 28 8.89 2.38 20.41
N CYS A 29 7.85 1.54 20.50
CA CYS A 29 6.85 1.37 19.45
C CYS A 29 5.72 2.41 19.55
N TYR A 30 5.33 3.01 18.42
CA TYR A 30 4.14 3.86 18.32
C TYR A 30 3.16 3.26 17.32
N CYS A 31 2.01 2.81 17.84
CA CYS A 31 0.92 2.29 17.02
C CYS A 31 -0.19 3.33 16.97
N THR A 32 -0.62 3.72 15.78
CA THR A 32 -1.60 4.82 15.59
C THR A 32 -2.98 4.35 15.16
N SER A 33 -3.21 3.03 15.07
CA SER A 33 -4.49 2.41 14.72
C SER A 33 -4.54 0.98 15.26
N PRO A 34 -5.72 0.42 15.65
CA PRO A 34 -5.83 -0.97 16.10
C PRO A 34 -5.28 -1.93 15.04
N LEU A 35 -4.31 -2.75 15.44
CA LEU A 35 -3.81 -3.88 14.66
C LEU A 35 -4.94 -4.90 14.52
N TYR A 36 -5.53 -4.99 13.34
CA TYR A 36 -6.38 -6.12 12.97
C TYR A 36 -5.47 -7.27 12.53
N SER A 37 -5.51 -8.36 13.30
CA SER A 37 -4.82 -9.65 13.14
C SER A 37 -3.79 -9.75 12.00
N ALA A 38 -2.51 -9.77 12.35
CA ALA A 38 -1.48 -10.32 11.46
C ALA A 38 -1.28 -11.81 11.75
N SER A 39 -0.98 -12.62 10.74
CA SER A 39 -0.64 -14.04 10.94
C SER A 39 0.47 -14.18 11.99
N PRO A 40 0.45 -15.20 12.88
CA PRO A 40 1.39 -15.33 14.00
C PRO A 40 2.89 -15.29 13.66
N GLY A 41 3.27 -15.39 12.38
CA GLY A 41 4.65 -15.26 11.88
C GLY A 41 4.99 -13.95 11.14
N PHE A 42 4.02 -13.09 10.84
CA PHE A 42 4.21 -11.89 10.00
C PHE A 42 5.10 -10.84 10.66
N LEU A 43 4.73 -10.39 11.86
CA LEU A 43 5.51 -9.42 12.63
C LEU A 43 6.87 -9.99 13.10
N PRO A 44 6.95 -11.22 13.64
CA PRO A 44 8.23 -11.83 13.99
C PRO A 44 9.19 -11.99 12.80
N GLY A 45 8.70 -12.39 11.62
CA GLY A 45 9.51 -12.55 10.41
C GLY A 45 10.01 -11.20 9.87
N LEU A 46 9.12 -10.20 9.85
CA LEU A 46 9.43 -8.83 9.51
C LEU A 46 10.55 -8.26 10.42
N LEU A 47 10.38 -8.38 11.74
CA LEU A 47 11.33 -7.82 12.71
C LEU A 47 12.68 -8.56 12.70
N ARG A 48 12.69 -9.89 12.47
CA ARG A 48 13.93 -10.67 12.32
C ARG A 48 14.68 -10.38 11.01
N SER A 49 13.98 -10.02 9.93
CA SER A 49 14.61 -9.65 8.66
C SER A 49 15.29 -8.28 8.70
N ILE A 50 14.96 -7.46 9.70
CA ILE A 50 15.58 -6.16 9.95
C ILE A 50 16.73 -6.41 10.94
N GLU A 51 17.97 -6.48 10.45
CA GLU A 51 19.16 -6.67 11.30
C GLU A 51 19.15 -5.68 12.49
N GLY A 52 19.08 -6.22 13.70
CA GLY A 52 19.22 -5.48 14.96
C GLY A 52 17.95 -5.29 15.80
N ILE A 53 16.80 -5.85 15.43
CA ILE A 53 15.58 -5.79 16.27
C ILE A 53 15.32 -7.16 16.91
N SER A 54 15.47 -7.25 18.23
CA SER A 54 15.03 -8.41 19.02
C SER A 54 13.58 -8.20 19.44
N ALA A 55 12.72 -9.18 19.19
CA ALA A 55 11.30 -9.13 19.52
C ALA A 55 10.92 -10.37 20.34
N GLN A 56 10.61 -10.20 21.63
CA GLN A 56 9.93 -11.22 22.43
C GLN A 56 8.44 -10.89 22.55
N PHE A 57 7.60 -11.83 22.12
CA PHE A 57 6.14 -11.72 22.22
C PHE A 57 5.65 -12.39 23.52
N CYS A 58 4.83 -11.68 24.28
CA CYS A 58 4.11 -12.24 25.42
C CYS A 58 2.61 -12.29 25.08
N PRO A 59 2.00 -13.48 24.92
CA PRO A 59 0.55 -13.58 24.71
C PRO A 59 -0.15 -13.26 26.03
N SER A 60 -0.73 -12.06 26.15
CA SER A 60 -1.71 -11.81 27.21
C SER A 60 -3.09 -12.17 26.67
N ALA A 61 -3.60 -13.30 27.11
CA ALA A 61 -4.99 -13.69 26.89
C ALA A 61 -5.89 -12.77 27.75
N LEU A 62 -6.52 -11.77 27.12
CA LEU A 62 -7.69 -11.15 27.74
C LEU A 62 -8.89 -12.07 27.50
N SER A 63 -9.58 -12.41 28.59
CA SER A 63 -10.69 -13.37 28.60
C SER A 63 -11.88 -12.88 27.75
N PRO A 64 -12.62 -13.79 27.08
CA PRO A 64 -13.66 -13.43 26.10
C PRO A 64 -14.88 -12.64 26.63
N GLU A 65 -15.04 -12.47 27.94
CA GLU A 65 -16.28 -11.94 28.54
C GLU A 65 -16.42 -10.40 28.53
N GLN A 66 -15.41 -9.64 28.11
CA GLN A 66 -15.50 -8.16 28.09
C GLN A 66 -15.89 -7.56 26.72
N ALA A 67 -16.06 -8.39 25.68
CA ALA A 67 -16.36 -7.93 24.31
C ALA A 67 -17.87 -7.92 23.96
N ALA A 68 -18.74 -8.33 24.87
CA ALA A 68 -20.19 -8.42 24.63
C ALA A 68 -20.92 -7.19 25.17
N GLY A 69 -20.96 -6.11 24.39
CA GLY A 69 -21.92 -5.04 24.63
C GLY A 69 -21.43 -3.65 24.25
N ARG A 70 -21.48 -3.33 22.95
CA ARG A 70 -21.75 -1.98 22.40
C ARG A 70 -21.69 -2.05 20.87
N SER A 71 -22.80 -2.45 20.25
CA SER A 71 -23.03 -2.16 18.84
C SER A 71 -23.29 -0.66 18.70
N ARG A 72 -22.23 0.10 18.43
CA ARG A 72 -22.32 1.43 17.80
C ARG A 72 -21.59 1.32 16.47
N HIS A 73 -22.25 1.70 15.39
CA HIS A 73 -21.70 1.71 14.03
C HIS A 73 -20.36 2.45 13.99
N MET A 74 -19.25 1.71 14.09
CA MET A 74 -17.93 2.26 13.81
C MET A 74 -17.75 2.38 12.30
N SER A 75 -17.57 3.60 11.82
CA SER A 75 -17.21 3.90 10.44
C SER A 75 -15.74 3.52 10.18
N ASN A 76 -15.45 2.22 10.11
CA ASN A 76 -14.09 1.71 10.01
C ASN A 76 -13.57 1.82 8.57
N LEU A 77 -12.53 2.63 8.35
CA LEU A 77 -11.62 2.48 7.21
C LEU A 77 -10.71 1.28 7.54
N ALA A 78 -10.40 0.43 6.56
CA ALA A 78 -9.41 -0.64 6.70
C ALA A 78 -8.01 -0.08 6.44
N LEU A 79 -7.56 0.82 7.33
CA LEU A 79 -6.26 1.49 7.26
C LEU A 79 -5.64 1.52 8.66
N GLY A 80 -4.37 1.13 8.74
CA GLY A 80 -3.57 1.19 9.95
C GLY A 80 -2.12 1.53 9.64
N CYS A 81 -1.45 2.17 10.59
CA CYS A 81 -0.04 2.51 10.50
C CYS A 81 0.67 2.17 11.80
N CYS A 82 1.81 1.49 11.67
CA CYS A 82 2.77 1.28 12.75
C CYS A 82 4.04 2.07 12.44
N TYR A 83 4.50 2.85 13.41
CA TYR A 83 5.72 3.64 13.31
C TYR A 83 6.70 3.16 14.37
N PHE A 84 7.84 2.64 13.92
CA PHE A 84 8.92 2.17 14.77
C PHE A 84 10.02 3.23 14.77
N LEU A 85 10.32 3.77 15.96
CA LEU A 85 11.27 4.86 16.14
C LEU A 85 12.39 4.39 17.06
N HIS A 86 13.58 4.24 16.50
CA HIS A 86 14.75 3.84 17.27
C HIS A 86 15.15 4.94 18.28
N GLU A 87 15.55 4.56 19.49
CA GLU A 87 15.85 5.48 20.60
C GLU A 87 17.05 6.42 20.35
N SER A 88 17.87 6.10 19.36
CA SER A 88 18.96 6.96 18.88
C SER A 88 18.43 8.24 18.22
N LEU A 89 17.18 8.26 17.75
CA LEU A 89 16.54 9.45 17.20
C LEU A 89 16.28 10.48 18.29
N LYS A 90 16.79 11.69 18.09
CA LYS A 90 16.60 12.84 18.98
C LYS A 90 15.67 13.86 18.31
N HIS A 91 15.01 14.67 19.13
CA HIS A 91 14.13 15.76 18.68
C HIS A 91 13.01 15.31 17.73
N ILE A 92 12.31 14.22 18.08
CA ILE A 92 11.15 13.72 17.34
C ILE A 92 9.92 14.51 17.78
N GLN A 93 9.19 15.05 16.82
CA GLN A 93 7.89 15.67 17.05
C GLN A 93 6.85 15.13 16.09
N GLN A 94 5.61 15.07 16.55
CA GLN A 94 4.44 14.73 15.74
C GLN A 94 3.47 15.91 15.78
N PHE A 95 2.87 16.23 14.65
CA PHE A 95 1.92 17.33 14.55
C PHE A 95 0.55 16.91 15.08
N ASP A 96 -0.02 17.74 15.93
CA ASP A 96 -1.41 17.65 16.38
C ASP A 96 -2.28 18.50 15.44
N PHE A 97 -3.10 17.84 14.62
CA PHE A 97 -3.94 18.50 13.61
C PHE A 97 -5.07 19.33 14.24
N LYS A 98 -5.47 19.03 15.47
CA LYS A 98 -6.54 19.76 16.18
C LYS A 98 -6.04 21.09 16.70
N VAL A 99 -4.87 21.12 17.35
CA VAL A 99 -4.29 22.37 17.89
C VAL A 99 -3.29 23.04 16.94
N LYS A 100 -2.97 22.39 15.81
CA LYS A 100 -2.09 22.87 14.75
C LYS A 100 -0.65 23.16 15.22
N LYS A 101 -0.09 22.29 16.06
CA LYS A 101 1.28 22.44 16.60
C LYS A 101 2.00 21.10 16.64
N PHE A 102 3.31 21.16 16.47
CA PHE A 102 4.18 20.03 16.77
C PHE A 102 4.29 19.80 18.27
N ARG A 103 4.16 18.54 18.67
CA ARG A 103 4.35 18.07 20.05
C ARG A 103 5.49 17.07 20.07
N LYS A 104 6.30 17.13 21.14
CA LYS A 104 7.36 16.15 21.36
C LYS A 104 6.75 14.77 21.53
N VAL A 105 7.32 13.79 20.85
CA VAL A 105 6.92 12.39 20.97
C VAL A 105 7.63 11.79 22.18
N CYS A 106 6.85 11.26 23.13
CA CYS A 106 7.35 10.73 24.40
C CYS A 106 6.69 9.37 24.70
N GLY A 107 7.50 8.36 25.04
CA GLY A 107 7.00 7.10 25.63
C GLY A 107 6.29 6.17 24.63
N LYS A 108 5.21 5.53 25.07
CA LYS A 108 4.33 4.68 24.27
C LYS A 108 2.91 5.22 24.46
N GLU A 109 2.25 5.58 23.37
CA GLU A 109 0.86 6.03 23.38
C GLU A 109 0.00 5.00 22.64
N VAL A 110 -1.09 4.55 23.27
CA VAL A 110 -2.05 3.60 22.71
C VAL A 110 -3.44 4.25 22.76
N TYR A 111 -4.13 4.26 21.62
CA TYR A 111 -5.46 4.87 21.46
C TYR A 111 -6.45 3.78 21.05
N SER A 112 -7.38 3.42 21.95
CA SER A 112 -8.40 2.37 21.70
C SER A 112 -9.77 2.92 21.29
N ASP A 113 -10.18 4.07 21.87
CA ASP A 113 -11.59 4.51 21.79
C ASP A 113 -11.84 5.69 20.86
N ALA A 114 -10.79 6.44 20.50
CA ALA A 114 -10.87 7.59 19.61
C ALA A 114 -9.58 7.72 18.79
N LEU A 115 -9.71 8.19 17.55
CA LEU A 115 -8.54 8.49 16.72
C LEU A 115 -7.71 9.61 17.37
N PRO A 116 -6.38 9.45 17.42
CA PRO A 116 -5.51 10.47 18.01
C PRO A 116 -5.58 11.77 17.20
N HIS A 117 -5.47 12.91 17.88
CA HIS A 117 -5.42 14.22 17.22
C HIS A 117 -4.18 14.41 16.33
N THR A 118 -3.20 13.51 16.44
CA THR A 118 -1.98 13.47 15.61
C THR A 118 -2.17 12.77 14.26
N LEU A 119 -3.40 12.36 13.97
CA LEU A 119 -3.78 11.64 12.76
C LEU A 119 -4.96 12.34 12.09
N GLU A 120 -4.81 12.65 10.81
CA GLU A 120 -5.92 13.07 9.96
C GLU A 120 -6.37 11.88 9.11
N LYS A 121 -7.68 11.67 9.05
CA LYS A 121 -8.30 10.54 8.34
C LYS A 121 -9.43 11.05 7.47
N GLU A 122 -9.50 10.56 6.25
CA GLU A 122 -10.60 10.90 5.35
C GLU A 122 -11.03 9.70 4.51
N LYS A 123 -12.34 9.60 4.27
CA LYS A 123 -12.93 8.61 3.37
C LYS A 123 -13.08 9.23 1.99
N PHE A 124 -12.96 8.43 0.94
CA PHE A 124 -13.30 8.91 -0.39
C PHE A 124 -14.81 9.13 -0.54
N PRO A 125 -15.23 10.13 -1.35
CA PRO A 125 -16.63 10.32 -1.71
C PRO A 125 -17.25 9.05 -2.29
N GLN A 126 -18.50 8.80 -1.92
CA GLN A 126 -19.22 7.56 -2.25
C GLN A 126 -19.53 7.44 -3.74
N ASP A 127 -19.70 8.58 -4.43
CA ASP A 127 -19.93 8.68 -5.86
C ASP A 127 -18.70 8.33 -6.71
N TYR A 128 -17.51 8.22 -6.10
CA TYR A 128 -16.30 7.81 -6.83
C TYR A 128 -16.28 6.30 -7.10
N PHE A 129 -17.09 5.52 -6.38
CA PHE A 129 -17.24 4.08 -6.58
C PHE A 129 -18.71 3.66 -6.39
N PRO A 130 -19.59 4.00 -7.35
CA PRO A 130 -21.05 3.88 -7.20
C PRO A 130 -21.54 2.42 -7.08
N GLU A 131 -20.75 1.47 -7.57
CA GLU A 131 -21.05 0.03 -7.52
C GLU A 131 -21.03 -0.54 -6.08
N CYS A 132 -20.38 0.15 -5.12
CA CYS A 132 -20.23 -0.33 -3.76
C CYS A 132 -20.96 0.60 -2.79
N LYS A 133 -22.11 0.17 -2.24
CA LYS A 133 -22.95 0.98 -1.33
C LYS A 133 -22.23 1.52 -0.09
N TRP A 134 -21.15 0.86 0.36
CA TRP A 134 -20.40 1.23 1.55
C TRP A 134 -18.90 1.07 1.33
N SER A 135 -18.19 2.20 1.20
CA SER A 135 -16.73 2.17 1.06
C SER A 135 -15.98 2.32 2.38
N ARG A 136 -14.96 1.47 2.57
CA ARG A 136 -13.91 1.59 3.60
C ARG A 136 -12.60 2.14 3.02
N LYS A 137 -12.64 2.74 1.82
CA LYS A 137 -11.48 3.32 1.12
C LYS A 137 -11.27 4.78 1.50
N GLY A 138 -10.02 5.20 1.57
CA GLY A 138 -9.65 6.53 2.03
C GLY A 138 -8.14 6.65 2.22
N PHE A 139 -7.74 7.62 3.02
CA PHE A 139 -6.36 7.77 3.45
C PHE A 139 -6.25 8.21 4.91
N ILE A 140 -5.07 7.99 5.46
CA ILE A 140 -4.63 8.48 6.76
C ILE A 140 -3.35 9.28 6.54
N ARG A 141 -3.26 10.45 7.16
CA ARG A 141 -2.07 11.29 7.18
C ARG A 141 -1.57 11.48 8.60
N THR A 142 -0.27 11.31 8.79
CA THR A 142 0.47 11.79 9.96
C THR A 142 1.56 12.75 9.51
N ARG A 143 1.92 13.70 10.38
CA ARG A 143 2.94 14.70 10.09
C ARG A 143 4.01 14.68 11.17
N TRP A 144 5.26 14.55 10.74
CA TRP A 144 6.40 14.33 11.61
C TRP A 144 7.44 15.41 11.40
N ALA A 145 8.19 15.73 12.45
CA ALA A 145 9.43 16.47 12.35
C ALA A 145 10.57 15.66 12.97
N LEU A 146 11.60 15.38 12.17
CA LEU A 146 12.82 14.67 12.55
C LEU A 146 14.02 15.56 12.25
N ALA A 147 14.86 15.84 13.25
CA ALA A 147 16.03 16.72 13.12
C ALA A 147 15.69 18.08 12.45
N ASP A 148 14.56 18.66 12.86
CA ASP A 148 13.94 19.90 12.35
C ASP A 148 13.54 19.85 10.86
N CYS A 149 13.44 18.67 10.26
CA CYS A 149 12.86 18.48 8.95
C CYS A 149 11.44 17.92 9.10
N ALA A 150 10.45 18.66 8.59
CA ALA A 150 9.05 18.27 8.66
C ALA A 150 8.57 17.62 7.35
N PHE A 151 7.78 16.55 7.44
CA PHE A 151 7.21 15.84 6.30
C PHE A 151 5.93 15.09 6.68
N ASP A 152 5.09 14.79 5.68
CA ASP A 152 3.87 13.99 5.85
C ASP A 152 4.10 12.54 5.42
N LEU A 153 3.47 11.62 6.15
CA LEU A 153 3.33 10.21 5.83
C LEU A 153 1.86 9.91 5.58
N VAL A 154 1.53 9.50 4.36
CA VAL A 154 0.16 9.30 3.91
C VAL A 154 -0.05 7.83 3.54
N ASN A 155 -0.81 7.09 4.35
CA ASN A 155 -1.25 5.73 4.01
C ASN A 155 -2.58 5.79 3.26
N ILE A 156 -2.63 5.28 2.04
CA ILE A 156 -3.79 5.30 1.16
C ILE A 156 -4.28 3.90 0.83
N HIS A 157 -5.60 3.75 0.70
CA HIS A 157 -6.23 2.51 0.25
C HIS A 157 -7.30 2.85 -0.78
N LEU A 158 -6.96 2.66 -2.06
CA LEU A 158 -7.81 3.02 -3.20
C LEU A 158 -8.81 1.89 -3.55
N PHE A 159 -9.68 2.18 -4.52
CA PHE A 159 -10.72 1.26 -4.96
C PHE A 159 -10.16 0.05 -5.74
N HIS A 160 -10.75 -1.12 -5.50
CA HIS A 160 -10.37 -2.38 -6.14
C HIS A 160 -11.29 -2.67 -7.34
N ASP A 161 -10.84 -3.55 -8.24
CA ASP A 161 -11.65 -4.01 -9.36
C ASP A 161 -12.69 -5.03 -8.88
N ALA A 162 -13.98 -4.70 -9.06
CA ALA A 162 -15.07 -5.59 -8.69
C ALA A 162 -15.26 -6.76 -9.68
N SER A 163 -14.82 -6.62 -10.93
CA SER A 163 -14.96 -7.63 -11.98
C SER A 163 -13.78 -7.65 -12.96
N ASN A 164 -13.14 -8.81 -13.15
CA ASN A 164 -12.12 -8.97 -14.19
C ASN A 164 -12.71 -8.81 -15.60
N LEU A 165 -13.98 -9.20 -15.80
CA LEU A 165 -14.66 -9.10 -17.09
C LEU A 165 -14.88 -7.63 -17.47
N VAL A 166 -15.28 -6.79 -16.51
CA VAL A 166 -15.42 -5.34 -16.75
C VAL A 166 -14.07 -4.72 -17.08
N ALA A 167 -13.00 -5.11 -16.37
CA ALA A 167 -11.64 -4.64 -16.65
C ALA A 167 -11.12 -5.10 -18.02
N TRP A 168 -11.59 -6.24 -18.54
CA TRP A 168 -11.31 -6.70 -19.90
C TRP A 168 -12.12 -5.92 -20.94
N GLU A 169 -13.44 -5.79 -20.74
CA GLU A 169 -14.34 -5.17 -21.71
C GLU A 169 -14.09 -3.67 -21.88
N LYS A 170 -13.72 -3.00 -20.78
CA LYS A 170 -13.37 -1.58 -20.74
C LYS A 170 -11.87 -1.49 -20.49
N SER A 171 -11.09 -1.21 -21.53
CA SER A 171 -9.64 -1.08 -21.45
C SER A 171 -9.23 0.31 -21.96
N PRO A 172 -8.55 1.13 -21.13
CA PRO A 172 -8.26 0.92 -19.71
C PRO A 172 -9.54 0.76 -18.85
N SER A 173 -9.40 0.04 -17.74
CA SER A 173 -10.51 -0.29 -16.82
C SER A 173 -11.21 0.95 -16.27
N VAL A 174 -12.54 0.91 -16.15
CA VAL A 174 -13.32 1.97 -15.48
C VAL A 174 -12.86 2.18 -14.03
N TYR A 175 -12.33 1.13 -13.40
CA TYR A 175 -11.81 1.16 -12.04
C TYR A 175 -10.55 2.04 -11.92
N CYS A 176 -9.73 2.12 -12.98
CA CYS A 176 -8.60 3.06 -13.05
C CYS A 176 -9.10 4.51 -12.93
N GLY A 177 -10.20 4.87 -13.61
CA GLY A 177 -10.80 6.20 -13.49
C GLY A 177 -11.27 6.52 -12.05
N SER A 178 -11.83 5.54 -11.33
CA SER A 178 -12.18 5.69 -9.91
C SER A 178 -10.95 5.90 -9.02
N ARG A 179 -9.88 5.14 -9.24
CA ARG A 179 -8.60 5.31 -8.52
C ARG A 179 -7.96 6.65 -8.81
N GLN A 180 -7.97 7.09 -10.07
CA GLN A 180 -7.47 8.40 -10.49
C GLN A 180 -8.18 9.53 -9.74
N LYS A 181 -9.53 9.52 -9.70
CA LYS A 181 -10.31 10.53 -8.95
C LYS A 181 -9.98 10.51 -7.47
N ALA A 182 -9.91 9.34 -6.85
CA ALA A 182 -9.61 9.17 -5.43
C ALA A 182 -8.20 9.62 -5.06
N LEU A 183 -7.18 9.27 -5.85
CA LEU A 183 -5.82 9.74 -5.64
C LEU A 183 -5.71 11.25 -5.86
N GLY A 184 -6.34 11.79 -6.91
CA GLY A 184 -6.44 13.24 -7.14
C GLY A 184 -7.00 13.98 -5.93
N TYR A 185 -8.13 13.51 -5.40
CA TYR A 185 -8.76 14.03 -4.19
C TYR A 185 -7.83 13.98 -2.98
N ALA A 186 -7.16 12.85 -2.72
CA ALA A 186 -6.21 12.75 -1.61
C ALA A 186 -5.07 13.77 -1.73
N LEU A 187 -4.51 13.93 -2.93
CA LEU A 187 -3.41 14.87 -3.18
C LEU A 187 -3.86 16.33 -3.04
N GLU A 188 -5.06 16.68 -3.50
CA GLU A 188 -5.65 18.01 -3.27
C GLU A 188 -5.84 18.28 -1.78
N ARG A 189 -6.37 17.29 -1.05
CA ARG A 189 -6.64 17.44 0.38
C ARG A 189 -5.38 17.66 1.21
N ILE A 190 -4.34 16.86 1.00
CA ILE A 190 -3.11 16.96 1.79
C ILE A 190 -2.32 18.24 1.45
N THR A 191 -2.57 18.85 0.28
CA THR A 191 -1.91 20.08 -0.18
C THR A 191 -2.79 21.34 -0.15
N ASP A 192 -3.99 21.23 0.44
CA ASP A 192 -4.89 22.37 0.62
C ASP A 192 -4.35 23.40 1.62
N GLN A 193 -5.04 24.54 1.76
CA GLN A 193 -4.56 25.68 2.53
C GLN A 193 -4.75 25.55 4.04
N ARG A 194 -5.28 24.43 4.56
CA ARG A 194 -5.55 24.28 6.01
C ARG A 194 -4.29 24.16 6.84
N TYR A 195 -3.19 23.70 6.22
CA TYR A 195 -1.90 23.47 6.85
C TYR A 195 -0.76 23.88 5.91
N GLU A 196 0.42 24.09 6.49
CA GLU A 196 1.64 24.30 5.70
C GLU A 196 1.88 23.11 4.75
N ARG A 197 2.26 23.40 3.50
CA ARG A 197 2.63 22.38 2.53
C ARG A 197 4.02 21.83 2.84
N LEU A 198 4.10 20.53 3.07
CA LEU A 198 5.34 19.83 3.37
C LEU A 198 5.68 18.78 2.30
N PRO A 199 6.95 18.36 2.19
CA PRO A 199 7.30 17.11 1.53
C PRO A 199 6.46 15.96 2.07
N PHE A 200 6.06 15.01 1.22
CA PHE A 200 5.35 13.83 1.70
C PHE A 200 5.70 12.54 0.95
N PHE A 201 5.62 11.45 1.70
CA PHE A 201 5.59 10.08 1.17
C PHE A 201 4.14 9.60 1.24
N ILE A 202 3.64 9.04 0.13
CA ILE A 202 2.32 8.42 0.03
C ILE A 202 2.49 6.95 -0.32
N PHE A 203 1.97 6.06 0.52
CA PHE A 203 2.17 4.63 0.43
C PHE A 203 0.90 3.87 0.77
N GLY A 204 0.87 2.57 0.46
CA GLY A 204 -0.24 1.68 0.84
C GLY A 204 -0.76 0.90 -0.37
N ASP A 205 -2.02 0.49 -0.27
CA ASP A 205 -2.70 -0.28 -1.33
C ASP A 205 -3.35 0.69 -2.32
N PHE A 206 -2.59 1.03 -3.36
CA PHE A 206 -3.08 1.84 -4.48
C PHE A 206 -4.06 1.04 -5.34
N ASN A 207 -4.12 -0.28 -5.21
CA ASN A 207 -4.92 -1.15 -6.07
C ASN A 207 -4.69 -0.92 -7.57
N PHE A 208 -3.56 -0.31 -7.97
CA PHE A 208 -3.21 -0.14 -9.37
C PHE A 208 -3.10 -1.50 -10.02
N ARG A 209 -3.72 -1.63 -11.19
CA ARG A 209 -3.76 -2.86 -11.96
C ARG A 209 -3.03 -2.66 -13.27
N LEU A 210 -2.48 -3.74 -13.78
CA LEU A 210 -2.10 -3.79 -15.19
C LEU A 210 -3.34 -3.62 -16.04
N ASP A 211 -3.19 -3.03 -17.22
CA ASP A 211 -4.25 -3.08 -18.25
C ASP A 211 -4.49 -4.55 -18.63
N THR A 212 -5.49 -5.15 -17.98
CA THR A 212 -5.73 -6.59 -18.01
C THR A 212 -6.00 -7.08 -19.43
N ARG A 213 -6.64 -6.25 -20.27
CA ARG A 213 -6.87 -6.61 -21.67
C ARG A 213 -5.56 -6.69 -22.44
N GLN A 214 -4.69 -5.69 -22.31
CA GLN A 214 -3.41 -5.67 -23.01
C GLN A 214 -2.49 -6.80 -22.54
N VAL A 215 -2.45 -7.06 -21.23
CA VAL A 215 -1.73 -8.22 -20.66
C VAL A 215 -2.20 -9.53 -21.27
N ILE A 216 -3.52 -9.77 -21.26
CA ILE A 216 -4.09 -11.00 -21.81
C ILE A 216 -3.81 -11.10 -23.32
N GLN A 217 -3.93 -10.01 -24.08
CA GLN A 217 -3.64 -10.00 -25.51
C GLN A 217 -2.17 -10.29 -25.81
N SER A 218 -1.25 -9.84 -24.95
CA SER A 218 0.17 -10.16 -25.06
C SER A 218 0.43 -11.64 -24.74
N LEU A 219 -0.05 -12.11 -23.57
CA LEU A 219 0.18 -13.49 -23.09
C LEU A 219 -0.54 -14.56 -23.93
N CYS A 220 -1.69 -14.23 -24.52
CA CYS A 220 -2.54 -15.15 -25.27
C CYS A 220 -2.58 -14.81 -26.78
N SER A 221 -1.52 -14.20 -27.32
CA SER A 221 -1.47 -13.69 -28.70
C SER A 221 -1.73 -14.75 -29.79
N SER A 222 -1.38 -16.01 -29.53
CA SER A 222 -1.62 -17.15 -30.44
C SER A 222 -2.88 -17.96 -30.12
N ALA A 223 -3.64 -17.58 -29.08
CA ALA A 223 -4.80 -18.32 -28.62
C ALA A 223 -6.11 -17.80 -29.21
N ALA A 224 -7.01 -18.72 -29.56
CA ALA A 224 -8.37 -18.40 -29.97
C ALA A 224 -9.24 -18.10 -28.74
N MET A 225 -9.95 -16.97 -28.77
CA MET A 225 -10.87 -16.56 -27.70
C MET A 225 -12.28 -17.05 -27.97
N GLN A 226 -12.90 -17.66 -26.95
CA GLN A 226 -14.31 -18.01 -26.90
C GLN A 226 -15.00 -17.21 -25.79
N THR A 227 -16.15 -16.61 -26.12
CA THR A 227 -17.01 -15.92 -25.16
C THR A 227 -18.19 -16.82 -24.77
N VAL A 228 -18.41 -16.99 -23.48
CA VAL A 228 -19.61 -17.65 -22.93
C VAL A 228 -20.49 -16.57 -22.31
N ARG A 229 -21.75 -16.55 -22.70
CA ARG A 229 -22.74 -15.58 -22.24
C ARG A 229 -23.82 -16.24 -21.39
N SER A 230 -24.34 -15.49 -20.43
CA SER A 230 -25.50 -15.90 -19.65
C SER A 230 -26.70 -16.11 -20.57
N PRO A 231 -27.43 -17.24 -20.46
CA PRO A 231 -28.64 -17.48 -21.25
C PRO A 231 -29.73 -16.43 -21.04
N ASP A 232 -29.80 -15.86 -19.83
CA ASP A 232 -30.91 -15.00 -19.41
C ASP A 232 -30.64 -13.51 -19.66
N SER A 233 -29.40 -13.03 -19.43
CA SER A 233 -29.04 -11.62 -19.54
C SER A 233 -28.25 -11.27 -20.81
N ASN A 234 -27.75 -12.29 -21.52
CA ASN A 234 -26.78 -12.14 -22.61
C ASN A 234 -25.48 -11.41 -22.21
N GLU A 235 -25.25 -11.20 -20.91
CA GLU A 235 -23.99 -10.66 -20.37
C GLU A 235 -22.88 -11.69 -20.51
N ILE A 236 -21.63 -11.23 -20.58
CA ILE A 236 -20.48 -12.13 -20.61
C ILE A 236 -20.30 -12.74 -19.22
N ASP A 237 -20.37 -14.07 -19.13
CA ASP A 237 -20.10 -14.81 -17.90
C ASP A 237 -18.64 -15.24 -17.82
N LYS A 238 -18.04 -15.57 -18.97
CA LYS A 238 -16.72 -16.17 -19.05
C LYS A 238 -16.05 -15.94 -20.40
N LEU A 239 -14.74 -15.76 -20.36
CA LEU A 239 -13.86 -15.82 -21.54
C LEU A 239 -12.90 -16.99 -21.39
N ILE A 240 -12.69 -17.74 -22.48
CA ILE A 240 -11.80 -18.88 -22.53
C ILE A 240 -10.84 -18.68 -23.71
N PHE A 241 -9.54 -18.75 -23.46
CA PHE A 241 -8.51 -18.69 -24.51
C PHE A 241 -7.91 -20.08 -24.67
N ARG A 242 -7.88 -20.59 -25.90
CA ARG A 242 -7.37 -21.92 -26.24
C ARG A 242 -6.24 -21.85 -27.26
N GLU A 243 -5.25 -22.71 -27.13
CA GLU A 243 -4.21 -22.87 -28.15
C GLU A 243 -4.83 -23.24 -29.50
N SER A 244 -4.32 -22.60 -30.56
CA SER A 244 -4.80 -22.82 -31.93
C SER A 244 -4.24 -24.10 -32.56
N ASP A 245 -3.02 -24.50 -32.17
CA ASP A 245 -2.22 -25.51 -32.89
C ASP A 245 -1.97 -26.82 -32.10
N ASN A 246 -2.39 -26.89 -30.83
CA ASN A 246 -2.23 -28.05 -29.94
C ASN A 246 -3.61 -28.70 -29.64
N ASP A 247 -3.74 -29.58 -28.63
CA ASP A 247 -4.99 -30.22 -28.15
C ASP A 247 -6.13 -29.26 -27.70
N HIS A 248 -6.18 -28.02 -28.21
CA HIS A 248 -7.09 -26.94 -27.84
C HIS A 248 -7.12 -26.69 -26.34
N LYS A 249 -5.94 -26.83 -25.71
CA LYS A 249 -5.73 -26.66 -24.28
C LYS A 249 -6.13 -25.24 -23.87
N VAL A 250 -6.85 -25.13 -22.75
CA VAL A 250 -7.19 -23.83 -22.16
C VAL A 250 -5.94 -23.21 -21.57
N VAL A 251 -5.59 -22.02 -22.06
CA VAL A 251 -4.42 -21.24 -21.61
C VAL A 251 -4.83 -20.22 -20.55
N LEU A 252 -5.98 -19.58 -20.74
CA LEU A 252 -6.55 -18.61 -19.83
C LEU A 252 -8.06 -18.80 -19.71
N GLN A 253 -8.56 -18.73 -18.48
CA GLN A 253 -9.98 -18.56 -18.19
C GLN A 253 -10.20 -17.29 -17.36
N LEU A 254 -11.08 -16.42 -17.85
CA LEU A 254 -11.45 -15.16 -17.19
C LEU A 254 -12.93 -15.20 -16.81
N GLU A 255 -13.24 -14.93 -15.55
CA GLU A 255 -14.59 -14.71 -15.03
C GLU A 255 -14.58 -13.52 -14.08
N LYS A 256 -15.76 -13.08 -13.62
CA LYS A 256 -15.90 -11.92 -12.71
C LYS A 256 -14.88 -11.91 -11.56
N LYS A 257 -14.61 -13.06 -10.92
CA LYS A 257 -13.61 -13.19 -9.84
C LYS A 257 -12.55 -14.26 -10.09
N LEU A 258 -12.38 -14.68 -11.34
CA LEU A 258 -11.38 -15.66 -11.74
C LEU A 258 -10.48 -15.08 -12.82
N PHE A 259 -9.17 -15.19 -12.61
CA PHE A 259 -8.11 -15.00 -13.58
C PHE A 259 -7.22 -16.23 -13.47
N ASN A 260 -7.48 -17.24 -14.29
CA ASN A 260 -6.75 -18.50 -14.24
C ASN A 260 -5.89 -18.63 -15.49
N TYR A 261 -4.63 -18.17 -15.38
CA TYR A 261 -3.62 -18.28 -16.43
C TYR A 261 -2.69 -19.44 -16.13
N ILE A 262 -2.48 -20.31 -17.12
CA ILE A 262 -1.73 -21.56 -16.90
C ILE A 262 -0.26 -21.34 -16.55
N ASN A 263 0.37 -20.29 -17.09
CA ASN A 263 1.78 -19.98 -16.84
C ASN A 263 1.92 -18.77 -15.90
N GLN A 264 1.58 -18.94 -14.62
CA GLN A 264 1.72 -17.84 -13.66
C GLN A 264 3.18 -17.39 -13.43
N GLU A 265 4.18 -18.18 -13.83
CA GLU A 265 5.59 -17.86 -13.55
C GLU A 265 6.05 -16.60 -14.30
N VAL A 266 5.44 -16.29 -15.45
CA VAL A 266 5.71 -15.09 -16.24
C VAL A 266 5.61 -13.79 -15.43
N PHE A 267 4.75 -13.76 -14.41
CA PHE A 267 4.57 -12.58 -13.55
C PHE A 267 5.73 -12.41 -12.55
N ARG A 268 6.51 -13.45 -12.28
CA ARG A 268 7.66 -13.41 -11.36
C ARG A 268 9.00 -13.42 -12.10
N GLU A 269 9.05 -14.02 -13.28
CA GLU A 269 10.23 -14.04 -14.13
C GLU A 269 10.71 -12.62 -14.42
N ASN A 270 11.99 -12.34 -14.16
CA ASN A 270 12.57 -11.01 -14.25
C ASN A 270 11.71 -9.93 -13.54
N ASN A 271 11.14 -10.29 -12.38
CA ASN A 271 10.21 -9.45 -11.61
C ASN A 271 9.00 -8.97 -12.41
N GLY A 272 8.61 -9.64 -13.50
CA GLY A 272 7.53 -9.19 -14.37
C GLY A 272 7.87 -7.93 -15.17
N ALA A 273 9.15 -7.55 -15.32
CA ALA A 273 9.57 -6.34 -16.04
C ALA A 273 8.92 -6.16 -17.43
N PRO A 274 8.76 -7.21 -18.28
CA PRO A 274 8.06 -7.06 -19.56
C PRO A 274 6.59 -6.64 -19.43
N LEU A 275 5.96 -6.83 -18.26
CA LEU A 275 4.58 -6.46 -18.01
C LEU A 275 4.43 -5.04 -17.43
N GLN A 276 5.54 -4.38 -17.06
CA GLN A 276 5.51 -3.01 -16.51
C GLN A 276 5.01 -1.98 -17.52
N GLU A 277 5.11 -2.24 -18.83
CA GLU A 277 4.52 -1.36 -19.85
C GLU A 277 2.99 -1.23 -19.70
N PHE A 278 2.34 -2.24 -19.11
CA PHE A 278 0.90 -2.24 -18.86
C PHE A 278 0.53 -1.61 -17.50
N ASP A 279 1.50 -1.27 -16.64
CA ASP A 279 1.31 -0.56 -15.37
C ASP A 279 1.32 0.96 -15.59
N THR A 280 0.21 1.48 -16.13
CA THR A 280 0.16 2.86 -16.64
C THR A 280 -0.47 3.86 -15.68
N GLU A 281 -1.16 3.42 -14.62
CA GLU A 281 -2.01 4.29 -13.77
C GLU A 281 -1.20 5.40 -13.08
N VAL A 282 0.01 5.08 -12.62
CA VAL A 282 0.92 6.06 -11.99
C VAL A 282 1.31 7.20 -12.94
N SER A 283 1.26 6.95 -14.26
CA SER A 283 1.71 7.92 -15.27
C SER A 283 0.94 9.22 -15.25
N LEU A 284 -0.33 9.18 -14.83
CA LEU A 284 -1.21 10.34 -14.73
C LEU A 284 -0.78 11.32 -13.62
N PHE A 285 0.14 10.92 -12.74
CA PHE A 285 0.59 11.68 -11.59
C PHE A 285 2.10 12.00 -11.62
N LYS A 286 2.81 11.70 -12.71
CA LYS A 286 4.27 11.87 -12.84
C LYS A 286 4.76 13.31 -12.62
N GLU A 287 3.92 14.31 -12.86
CA GLU A 287 4.26 15.72 -12.60
C GLU A 287 4.21 16.08 -11.11
N ARG A 288 3.49 15.30 -10.29
CA ARG A 288 3.25 15.59 -8.86
C ARG A 288 3.96 14.61 -7.94
N LEU A 289 4.12 13.36 -8.38
CA LEU A 289 4.66 12.25 -7.60
C LEU A 289 5.77 11.55 -8.39
N LEU A 290 6.76 11.09 -7.64
CA LEU A 290 7.85 10.25 -8.10
C LEU A 290 7.73 8.88 -7.45
N GLU A 291 8.12 7.85 -8.19
CA GLU A 291 8.32 6.50 -7.68
C GLU A 291 9.75 6.06 -8.00
N LEU A 292 10.33 5.18 -7.19
CA LEU A 292 11.58 4.52 -7.55
C LEU A 292 11.30 3.35 -8.48
N ASP A 293 12.31 2.94 -9.23
CA ASP A 293 12.20 1.79 -10.12
C ASP A 293 11.79 0.54 -9.34
N ILE A 294 10.76 -0.14 -9.82
CA ILE A 294 10.26 -1.35 -9.21
C ILE A 294 11.12 -2.52 -9.67
N THR A 295 11.84 -3.12 -8.72
CA THR A 295 12.73 -4.27 -8.95
C THR A 295 12.26 -5.52 -8.22
N PHE A 296 10.96 -5.64 -7.97
CA PHE A 296 10.30 -6.75 -7.28
C PHE A 296 9.06 -7.19 -8.08
N PRO A 297 8.63 -8.46 -7.98
CA PRO A 297 7.47 -8.95 -8.73
C PRO A 297 6.17 -8.31 -8.22
N PRO A 298 5.06 -8.43 -8.97
CA PRO A 298 3.74 -8.02 -8.50
C PRO A 298 3.48 -8.43 -7.05
N SER A 299 2.93 -7.51 -6.24
CA SER A 299 2.74 -7.72 -4.81
C SER A 299 1.45 -8.46 -4.46
N TYR A 300 0.55 -8.66 -5.43
CA TYR A 300 -0.79 -9.21 -5.27
C TYR A 300 -1.23 -9.98 -6.54
N PRO A 301 -2.05 -11.05 -6.47
CA PRO A 301 -2.61 -11.71 -5.28
C PRO A 301 -1.88 -13.01 -4.92
N TYR A 302 -1.04 -13.05 -3.89
CA TYR A 302 -0.35 -14.28 -3.47
C TYR A 302 -1.29 -15.29 -2.80
N SER A 303 -0.92 -16.57 -2.83
CA SER A 303 -1.59 -17.62 -2.07
C SER A 303 -1.47 -17.38 -0.58
N GLU A 304 -2.59 -17.50 0.12
CA GLU A 304 -2.65 -17.45 1.59
C GLU A 304 -2.27 -18.80 2.23
N ASP A 305 -2.07 -19.86 1.44
CA ASP A 305 -1.55 -21.12 1.94
C ASP A 305 -0.08 -20.96 2.36
N SER A 306 0.19 -21.28 3.63
CA SER A 306 1.52 -21.26 4.23
C SER A 306 2.58 -22.07 3.47
N GLY A 307 2.20 -23.14 2.77
CA GLY A 307 3.08 -23.96 1.95
C GLY A 307 3.34 -23.40 0.54
N GLN A 308 2.59 -22.37 0.14
CA GLN A 308 2.58 -21.84 -1.23
C GLN A 308 2.92 -20.36 -1.31
N GLY A 309 3.75 -19.86 -0.38
CA GLY A 309 4.07 -18.43 -0.25
C GLY A 309 4.70 -17.74 -1.48
N LYS A 310 5.02 -18.48 -2.56
CA LYS A 310 5.49 -17.93 -3.84
C LYS A 310 4.40 -17.84 -4.90
N LEU A 311 3.32 -18.64 -4.80
CA LEU A 311 2.31 -18.78 -5.86
C LEU A 311 1.29 -17.65 -5.80
N TYR A 312 0.69 -17.31 -6.95
CA TYR A 312 -0.46 -16.40 -6.99
C TYR A 312 -1.78 -17.18 -6.92
N MET A 313 -2.78 -16.58 -6.29
CA MET A 313 -4.16 -17.01 -6.42
C MET A 313 -4.71 -16.66 -7.80
N ASN A 314 -5.69 -17.43 -8.25
CA ASN A 314 -6.39 -17.19 -9.52
C ASN A 314 -7.51 -16.16 -9.41
N THR A 315 -7.48 -15.26 -8.43
CA THR A 315 -8.61 -14.33 -8.19
C THR A 315 -8.55 -13.11 -9.11
N ARG A 316 -7.35 -12.62 -9.42
CA ARG A 316 -7.08 -11.41 -10.22
C ARG A 316 -5.80 -11.59 -11.02
N CYS A 317 -5.65 -10.81 -12.09
CA CYS A 317 -4.36 -10.65 -12.76
C CYS A 317 -3.34 -10.09 -11.76
N PRO A 318 -2.15 -10.71 -11.60
CA PRO A 318 -1.11 -10.17 -10.73
C PRO A 318 -0.73 -8.73 -11.10
N ALA A 319 -0.59 -7.87 -10.08
CA ALA A 319 -0.23 -6.46 -10.25
C ALA A 319 0.55 -5.89 -9.05
N TRP A 320 1.28 -4.79 -9.28
CA TRP A 320 1.90 -3.99 -8.22
C TRP A 320 0.85 -3.06 -7.59
N CYS A 321 0.02 -3.63 -6.71
CA CYS A 321 -1.01 -2.88 -6.00
C CYS A 321 -0.43 -2.03 -4.87
N ASP A 322 0.63 -2.51 -4.23
CA ASP A 322 1.25 -1.88 -3.06
C ASP A 322 2.44 -1.02 -3.48
N ARG A 323 2.38 0.28 -3.20
CA ARG A 323 3.32 1.26 -3.76
C ARG A 323 3.80 2.26 -2.73
N ILE A 324 4.96 2.87 -2.98
CA ILE A 324 5.51 3.99 -2.21
C ILE A 324 5.94 5.09 -3.18
N LEU A 325 5.13 6.15 -3.24
CA LEU A 325 5.38 7.33 -4.05
C LEU A 325 5.76 8.50 -3.14
N MET A 326 6.36 9.53 -3.70
CA MET A 326 6.83 10.70 -2.94
C MET A 326 6.82 11.97 -3.77
N THR A 327 6.68 13.13 -3.14
CA THR A 327 6.88 14.40 -3.85
C THR A 327 8.34 14.58 -4.28
N PRO A 328 8.62 15.41 -5.29
CA PRO A 328 9.99 15.80 -5.62
C PRO A 328 10.77 16.34 -4.41
N SER A 329 10.12 17.12 -3.54
CA SER A 329 10.72 17.62 -2.30
C SER A 329 10.98 16.53 -1.25
N ALA A 330 10.18 15.46 -1.22
CA ALA A 330 10.42 14.33 -0.32
C ALA A 330 11.55 13.44 -0.83
N ARG A 331 11.72 13.34 -2.16
CA ARG A 331 12.87 12.65 -2.76
C ARG A 331 14.20 13.29 -2.35
N GLU A 332 14.24 14.61 -2.10
CA GLU A 332 15.44 15.29 -1.59
C GLU A 332 15.85 14.84 -0.16
N LEU A 333 14.91 14.26 0.61
CA LEU A 333 15.19 13.70 1.95
C LEU A 333 15.93 12.38 1.90
N ILE A 334 16.00 11.75 0.72
CA ILE A 334 16.73 10.51 0.50
C ILE A 334 18.19 10.88 0.22
N HIS A 335 19.10 10.49 1.12
CA HIS A 335 20.52 10.72 0.93
C HIS A 335 21.04 9.94 -0.28
N LYS A 336 21.62 10.64 -1.26
CA LYS A 336 22.35 10.04 -2.37
C LYS A 336 23.82 9.94 -1.96
N ALA A 337 24.31 8.75 -1.64
CA ALA A 337 25.75 8.56 -1.44
C ALA A 337 26.41 8.45 -2.82
N GLU A 338 27.55 9.13 -3.02
CA GLU A 338 28.27 9.13 -4.30
C GLU A 338 29.00 7.80 -4.60
N SER A 339 29.13 6.89 -3.62
CA SER A 339 29.99 5.69 -3.77
C SER A 339 29.46 4.39 -3.12
N GLU A 340 28.17 4.24 -2.83
CA GLU A 340 27.64 2.95 -2.31
C GLU A 340 26.40 2.47 -3.07
N GLU A 341 26.53 1.28 -3.64
CA GLU A 341 25.51 0.45 -4.29
C GLU A 341 24.30 0.10 -3.38
N LYS A 342 24.28 0.56 -2.12
CA LYS A 342 23.32 0.17 -1.06
C LYS A 342 22.69 1.32 -0.27
N SER A 343 22.56 2.52 -0.86
CA SER A 343 22.01 3.68 -0.12
C SER A 343 20.47 3.73 -0.05
N VAL A 344 19.78 3.05 -0.96
CA VAL A 344 18.31 3.02 -1.07
C VAL A 344 17.86 1.65 -1.57
N THR A 345 16.79 1.09 -1.00
CA THR A 345 16.20 -0.18 -1.42
C THR A 345 14.68 -0.03 -1.47
N TYR A 346 14.07 -0.43 -2.58
CA TYR A 346 12.62 -0.46 -2.77
C TYR A 346 12.22 -1.87 -3.19
N ASP A 347 11.63 -2.63 -2.27
CA ASP A 347 11.44 -4.08 -2.43
C ASP A 347 10.27 -4.59 -1.58
N THR A 348 10.03 -5.90 -1.62
CA THR A 348 9.04 -6.63 -0.83
C THR A 348 9.67 -7.41 0.30
N ILE A 349 8.87 -7.71 1.33
CA ILE A 349 9.27 -8.55 2.45
C ILE A 349 8.61 -9.93 2.30
N GLY A 350 9.37 -10.98 2.61
CA GLY A 350 8.85 -12.35 2.59
C GLY A 350 8.60 -12.87 1.17
N ALA A 351 9.51 -12.61 0.23
CA ALA A 351 9.42 -13.05 -1.16
C ALA A 351 9.07 -14.56 -1.31
N SER A 352 9.52 -15.40 -0.38
CA SER A 352 9.25 -16.83 -0.35
C SER A 352 8.29 -17.30 0.74
N VAL A 353 7.76 -16.39 1.57
CA VAL A 353 6.97 -16.70 2.78
C VAL A 353 5.52 -16.24 2.58
N CYS A 354 4.53 -17.01 2.99
CA CYS A 354 3.14 -16.54 2.98
C CYS A 354 2.98 -15.34 3.94
N MET A 355 2.58 -14.18 3.41
CA MET A 355 2.38 -12.93 4.17
C MET A 355 0.93 -12.44 4.11
N GLY A 356 0.01 -13.27 3.60
CA GLY A 356 -1.30 -12.87 3.09
C GLY A 356 -1.32 -12.84 1.56
N ASP A 357 -2.42 -12.36 1.00
CA ASP A 357 -2.59 -12.19 -0.44
C ASP A 357 -1.83 -10.97 -1.01
N HIS A 358 -1.32 -10.10 -0.14
CA HIS A 358 -0.39 -9.04 -0.46
C HIS A 358 1.01 -9.30 0.11
N LYS A 359 2.05 -8.94 -0.63
CA LYS A 359 3.42 -8.82 -0.11
C LYS A 359 3.66 -7.44 0.43
N PRO A 360 4.14 -7.29 1.68
CA PRO A 360 4.50 -6.00 2.21
C PRO A 360 5.62 -5.35 1.39
N VAL A 361 5.37 -4.15 0.87
CA VAL A 361 6.37 -3.34 0.16
C VAL A 361 7.02 -2.36 1.12
N TYR A 362 8.34 -2.17 1.00
CA TYR A 362 9.12 -1.27 1.84
C TYR A 362 10.06 -0.40 1.01
N LEU A 363 10.32 0.79 1.53
CA LEU A 363 11.35 1.70 1.05
C LEU A 363 12.34 1.97 2.19
N TYR A 364 13.56 1.49 2.03
CA TYR A 364 14.66 1.70 2.96
C TYR A 364 15.64 2.74 2.40
N PHE A 365 16.03 3.71 3.21
CA PHE A 365 17.03 4.71 2.81
C PHE A 365 17.67 5.41 4.00
N ARG A 366 18.79 6.08 3.73
CA ARG A 366 19.42 7.00 4.67
C ARG A 366 18.76 8.38 4.62
N PHE A 367 18.17 8.81 5.74
CA PHE A 367 17.49 10.10 5.86
C PHE A 367 18.48 11.29 5.86
N ASN A 368 18.23 12.31 5.03
CA ASN A 368 19.03 13.53 4.91
C ASN A 368 18.23 14.79 5.33
N PRO A 369 18.21 15.15 6.62
CA PRO A 369 17.47 16.32 7.09
C PRO A 369 18.05 17.66 6.59
N GLY A 370 19.33 17.68 6.19
CA GLY A 370 20.02 18.89 5.75
C GLY A 370 19.57 19.42 4.37
N ALA A 371 18.87 18.60 3.57
CA ALA A 371 18.42 19.00 2.24
C ALA A 371 17.35 20.10 2.28
N VAL A 372 16.37 19.99 3.18
CA VAL A 372 15.23 20.92 3.25
C VAL A 372 15.61 22.29 3.85
N LYS A 373 16.49 22.31 4.87
CA LYS A 373 17.00 23.56 5.49
C LYS A 373 17.72 24.47 4.47
N ARG A 374 18.33 23.91 3.42
CA ARG A 374 19.02 24.70 2.38
C ARG A 374 18.04 25.46 1.47
N ARG A 375 16.78 25.04 1.34
CA ARG A 375 15.76 25.72 0.51
C ARG A 375 15.14 26.92 1.20
N THR A 376 14.82 26.84 2.48
CA THR A 376 14.29 27.99 3.24
C THR A 376 15.30 29.14 3.29
N LEU A 377 16.60 28.85 3.41
CA LEU A 377 17.67 29.85 3.30
C LEU A 377 17.79 30.46 1.90
N LYS A 378 17.65 29.67 0.82
CA LYS A 378 17.69 30.19 -0.55
C LYS A 378 16.45 31.00 -0.94
N GLN A 379 15.26 30.61 -0.50
CA GLN A 379 14.02 31.34 -0.80
C GLN A 379 13.94 32.70 -0.08
N HIS A 380 14.53 32.83 1.12
CA HIS A 380 14.72 34.14 1.77
C HIS A 380 15.75 35.02 1.07
N CYS A 381 16.74 34.45 0.38
CA CYS A 381 17.73 35.25 -0.35
C CYS A 381 17.20 35.77 -1.71
N CYS A 382 16.27 35.05 -2.35
CA CYS A 382 15.69 35.44 -3.63
C CYS A 382 14.44 36.35 -3.54
N SER A 383 14.03 36.76 -2.33
CA SER A 383 12.91 37.71 -2.11
C SER A 383 13.38 39.12 -1.70
N LEU A 384 14.70 39.36 -1.78
CA LEU A 384 15.33 40.67 -1.64
C LEU A 384 16.10 40.99 -2.93
N GLN A 385 15.38 41.33 -4.00
CA GLN A 385 15.92 42.07 -5.14
C GLN A 385 14.81 42.81 -5.87
#